data_AF-A0A956QZR5-F1
#
_entry.id   AF-A0A956QZR5-F1
#
_cell.length_a   1.000
_cell.length_b   1.000
_cell.length_c   1.000
_cell.angle_alpha   90.00
_cell.angle_beta   90.00
_cell.angle_gamma   90.00
#
_symmetry.space_group_name_H-M   'P 1'
#
loop_
_entity.id
_entity.type
_entity.pdbx_description
1 polymer ?
#
loop_
_entity_poly.entity_id
_entity_poly.type
_entity_poly.pdbx_seq_one_letter_code
_entity_poly.pdbx_strand_id
1 'polypeptide(L)'
;MEASGTLDLTFVYVPYHELAEQPNVIVDGRGNKNTILTLSHWPANETPEKYKDDLSAQIVFRFLESGDAPLEGPPVAVSNNHFDEDGLVSVFSMVNPDYALGNKEFLIDVARAGDFSRFEDREAARVSWIISAWTDPERSPLSREVFGGTYEELNQVLYEETIKRLPNFVEKGQNLYHLWQDDDRFLTATEDAIASGLITIEEDPDLDLAIVHIADQGVIDPELVPDHGKSLVSRLCQPMAIHNACERYRVLVMHKRRYELYYRYETWVDFVSSALMPRVDLSNLAAGLNERESRLRWRFNGVGEIIGRLSFEGATGIDAGSDLSPAEFAETVRESLIESAVTP
;
A
#
# COMPACT_ATOMS: atom_id res chain seq x y z
N MET A 1 -36.36 -11.96 -6.34
CA MET A 1 -36.37 -10.59 -6.90
C MET A 1 -36.78 -9.67 -5.77
N GLU A 2 -35.83 -9.35 -4.91
CA GLU A 2 -35.95 -8.19 -4.04
C GLU A 2 -35.11 -7.10 -4.70
N ALA A 3 -35.71 -5.93 -4.89
CA ALA A 3 -35.05 -4.79 -5.47
C ALA A 3 -33.87 -4.42 -4.57
N SER A 4 -32.64 -4.46 -5.10
CA SER A 4 -31.50 -3.84 -4.43
C SER A 4 -31.84 -2.36 -4.26
N GLY A 5 -32.05 -1.92 -3.03
CA GLY A 5 -32.29 -0.51 -2.74
C GLY A 5 -31.01 0.26 -3.01
N THR A 6 -30.90 0.86 -4.20
CA THR A 6 -29.90 1.89 -4.45
C THR A 6 -30.19 3.07 -3.52
N LEU A 7 -29.15 3.56 -2.83
CA LEU A 7 -29.24 4.74 -1.97
C LEU A 7 -29.78 5.93 -2.80
N ASP A 8 -30.88 6.54 -2.38
CA ASP A 8 -31.40 7.81 -2.95
C ASP A 8 -30.62 9.01 -2.38
N LEU A 9 -29.29 8.94 -2.45
CA LEU A 9 -28.35 9.96 -2.00
C LEU A 9 -27.44 10.35 -3.15
N THR A 10 -27.22 11.65 -3.30
CA THR A 10 -26.20 12.18 -4.21
C THR A 10 -24.96 12.55 -3.39
N PHE A 11 -23.83 11.95 -3.73
CA PHE A 11 -22.53 12.27 -3.13
C PHE A 11 -21.74 13.21 -4.04
N VAL A 12 -21.02 14.15 -3.45
CA VAL A 12 -20.14 15.07 -4.17
C VAL A 12 -18.78 15.09 -3.51
N TYR A 13 -17.72 15.00 -4.32
CA TYR A 13 -16.36 15.18 -3.82
C TYR A 13 -16.17 16.64 -3.41
N VAL A 14 -15.60 16.85 -2.22
CA VAL A 14 -15.12 18.15 -1.75
C VAL A 14 -13.69 17.96 -1.26
N PRO A 15 -12.72 18.79 -1.69
CA PRO A 15 -11.35 18.71 -1.20
C PRO A 15 -11.29 18.82 0.33
N TYR A 16 -10.46 17.99 0.96
CA TYR A 16 -10.45 17.85 2.43
C TYR A 16 -10.21 19.18 3.15
N HIS A 17 -9.32 20.01 2.62
CA HIS A 17 -9.00 21.31 3.19
C HIS A 17 -10.09 22.38 2.96
N GLU A 18 -11.04 22.13 2.04
CA GLU A 18 -12.18 23.01 1.74
C GLU A 18 -13.46 22.63 2.52
N LEU A 19 -13.47 21.50 3.23
CA LEU A 19 -14.65 21.01 3.97
C LEU A 19 -15.19 22.01 5.02
N ALA A 20 -14.33 22.85 5.58
CA ALA A 20 -14.68 23.85 6.60
C ALA A 20 -15.61 23.28 7.71
N GLU A 21 -16.84 23.77 7.81
CA GLU A 21 -17.85 23.33 8.80
C GLU A 21 -18.94 22.43 8.22
N GLN A 22 -18.79 21.99 6.96
CA GLN A 22 -19.77 21.17 6.29
C GLN A 22 -19.79 19.73 6.86
N PRO A 23 -20.98 19.18 7.19
CA PRO A 23 -21.13 17.76 7.48
C PRO A 23 -20.63 16.90 6.32
N ASN A 24 -19.78 15.91 6.62
CA ASN A 24 -19.07 15.16 5.58
C ASN A 24 -18.91 13.68 5.91
N VAL A 25 -18.75 12.88 4.86
CA VAL A 25 -18.24 11.51 4.93
C VAL A 25 -16.75 11.54 4.63
N ILE A 26 -15.93 11.01 5.53
CA ILE A 26 -14.52 10.77 5.25
C ILE A 26 -14.35 9.31 4.89
N VAL A 27 -13.82 9.09 3.69
CA VAL A 27 -13.39 7.77 3.25
C VAL A 27 -11.88 7.69 3.34
N ASP A 28 -11.37 6.50 3.65
CA ASP A 28 -9.95 6.18 3.58
C ASP A 28 -9.05 7.22 4.26
N GLY A 29 -9.38 7.58 5.49
CA GLY A 29 -8.63 8.60 6.19
C GLY A 29 -9.24 8.96 7.51
N ARG A 30 -8.65 9.97 8.14
CA ARG A 30 -9.07 10.42 9.46
C ARG A 30 -10.22 11.43 9.36
N GLY A 31 -11.30 11.16 10.10
CA GLY A 31 -12.40 12.10 10.31
C GLY A 31 -11.96 13.43 10.92
N ASN A 32 -12.68 14.50 10.59
CA ASN A 32 -12.60 15.81 11.25
C ASN A 32 -13.80 16.02 12.19
N LYS A 33 -13.84 17.16 12.89
CA LYS A 33 -14.88 17.48 13.88
C LYS A 33 -16.33 17.48 13.33
N ASN A 34 -16.50 17.59 12.01
CA ASN A 34 -17.80 17.63 11.32
C ASN A 34 -18.06 16.35 10.51
N THR A 35 -17.20 15.34 10.64
CA THR A 35 -17.42 14.05 9.98
C THR A 35 -18.59 13.33 10.63
N ILE A 36 -19.60 13.03 9.82
CA ILE A 36 -20.84 12.33 10.25
C ILE A 36 -20.76 10.83 10.01
N LEU A 37 -19.84 10.38 9.15
CA LEU A 37 -19.56 8.98 8.89
C LEU A 37 -18.10 8.84 8.44
N THR A 38 -17.39 7.89 9.04
CA THR A 38 -16.06 7.47 8.59
C THR A 38 -16.16 6.09 7.94
N LEU A 39 -15.51 5.92 6.79
CA LEU A 39 -15.40 4.66 6.05
C LEU A 39 -13.92 4.45 5.71
N SER A 40 -13.15 4.03 6.71
CA SER A 40 -11.69 3.89 6.61
C SER A 40 -11.22 2.67 7.39
N HIS A 41 -10.17 2.03 6.90
CA HIS A 41 -9.43 0.98 7.61
C HIS A 41 -8.26 1.51 8.46
N TRP A 42 -8.02 2.82 8.55
CA TRP A 42 -6.89 3.34 9.32
C TRP A 42 -7.02 3.01 10.81
N PRO A 43 -5.90 2.93 11.55
CA PRO A 43 -5.94 2.68 12.99
C PRO A 43 -6.85 3.63 13.76
N ALA A 44 -7.62 3.09 14.70
CA ALA A 44 -8.55 3.84 15.54
C ALA A 44 -9.59 4.67 14.75
N ASN A 45 -9.95 4.22 13.55
CA ASN A 45 -11.09 4.74 12.80
C ASN A 45 -12.41 4.54 13.58
N GLU A 46 -13.42 5.31 13.22
CA GLU A 46 -14.78 5.21 13.77
C GLU A 46 -15.75 4.55 12.77
N THR A 47 -15.24 3.73 11.84
CA THR A 47 -16.06 3.01 10.87
C THR A 47 -17.01 2.07 11.61
N PRO A 48 -18.33 2.15 11.35
CA PRO A 48 -19.29 1.23 11.95
C PRO A 48 -18.96 -0.23 11.65
N GLU A 49 -19.04 -1.09 12.68
CA GLU A 49 -18.62 -2.50 12.60
C GLU A 49 -19.22 -3.26 11.42
N LYS A 50 -20.50 -3.00 11.09
CA LYS A 50 -21.20 -3.63 9.97
C LYS A 50 -20.59 -3.32 8.59
N TYR A 51 -19.79 -2.27 8.47
CA TYR A 51 -19.14 -1.88 7.22
C TYR A 51 -17.65 -2.24 7.20
N LYS A 52 -17.04 -2.63 8.32
CA LYS A 52 -15.60 -2.92 8.37
C LYS A 52 -15.19 -4.01 7.38
N ASP A 53 -14.03 -3.82 6.76
CA ASP A 53 -13.35 -4.74 5.86
C ASP A 53 -11.86 -4.32 5.79
N ASP A 54 -11.02 -5.09 5.12
CA ASP A 54 -9.56 -4.86 5.14
C ASP A 54 -9.13 -3.59 4.38
N LEU A 55 -9.85 -3.21 3.33
CA LEU A 55 -9.60 -2.01 2.52
C LEU A 55 -10.73 -0.98 2.71
N SER A 56 -10.39 0.30 2.65
CA SER A 56 -11.36 1.39 2.66
C SER A 56 -12.33 1.30 1.48
N ALA A 57 -11.88 0.87 0.30
CA ALA A 57 -12.74 0.61 -0.86
C ALA A 57 -13.76 -0.49 -0.57
N GLN A 58 -13.33 -1.59 0.07
CA GLN A 58 -14.25 -2.66 0.47
C GLN A 58 -15.27 -2.15 1.49
N ILE A 59 -14.84 -1.34 2.46
CA ILE A 59 -15.72 -0.69 3.44
C ILE A 59 -16.78 0.17 2.74
N VAL A 60 -16.36 0.97 1.75
CA VAL A 60 -17.28 1.79 0.92
C VAL A 60 -18.26 0.92 0.15
N PHE A 61 -17.82 -0.18 -0.48
CA PHE A 61 -18.72 -1.08 -1.18
C PHE A 61 -19.75 -1.72 -0.24
N ARG A 62 -19.34 -2.17 0.96
CA ARG A 62 -20.28 -2.67 1.98
C ARG A 62 -21.30 -1.62 2.37
N PHE A 63 -20.87 -0.37 2.56
CA PHE A 63 -21.77 0.75 2.83
C PHE A 63 -22.78 0.96 1.69
N LEU A 64 -22.33 1.04 0.43
CA LEU A 64 -23.19 1.25 -0.73
C LEU A 64 -24.21 0.11 -0.92
N GLU A 65 -23.76 -1.14 -0.75
CA GLU A 65 -24.61 -2.33 -0.90
C GLU A 65 -25.61 -2.51 0.24
N SER A 66 -25.32 -1.97 1.43
CA SER A 66 -26.24 -2.05 2.56
C SER A 66 -27.56 -1.32 2.31
N GLY A 67 -27.57 -0.32 1.42
CA GLY A 67 -28.71 0.57 1.22
C GLY A 67 -29.04 1.43 2.45
N ASP A 68 -28.19 1.40 3.48
CA ASP A 68 -28.37 2.18 4.69
C ASP A 68 -27.98 3.64 4.41
N ALA A 69 -28.96 4.54 4.49
CA ALA A 69 -28.75 5.98 4.43
C ALA A 69 -28.87 6.59 5.84
N PRO A 70 -27.91 6.38 6.77
CA PRO A 70 -27.91 7.10 8.06
C PRO A 70 -27.58 8.59 7.89
N LEU A 71 -27.67 9.10 6.66
CA LEU A 71 -27.25 10.43 6.22
C LEU A 71 -28.51 11.19 5.82
N GLU A 72 -28.64 12.43 6.29
CA GLU A 72 -29.76 13.30 5.96
C GLU A 72 -29.36 14.32 4.90
N GLY A 73 -30.19 14.46 3.85
CA GLY A 73 -30.14 15.58 2.90
C GLY A 73 -29.04 15.52 1.82
N PRO A 74 -29.38 15.34 0.53
CA PRO A 74 -28.42 15.47 -0.56
C PRO A 74 -28.18 16.95 -0.96
N PRO A 75 -26.98 17.28 -1.51
CA PRO A 75 -25.83 16.41 -1.70
C PRO A 75 -24.97 16.25 -0.44
N VAL A 76 -24.42 15.05 -0.22
CA VAL A 76 -23.51 14.75 0.90
C VAL A 76 -22.06 14.92 0.43
N ALA A 77 -21.27 15.71 1.15
CA ALA A 77 -19.84 15.86 0.87
C ALA A 77 -19.06 14.61 1.23
N VAL A 78 -18.20 14.15 0.32
CA VAL A 78 -17.28 13.03 0.50
C VAL A 78 -15.86 13.53 0.28
N SER A 79 -14.94 13.11 1.14
CA SER A 79 -13.54 13.52 1.05
C SER A 79 -12.57 12.47 1.60
N ASN A 80 -11.30 12.67 1.28
CA ASN A 80 -10.15 11.94 1.82
C ASN A 80 -9.01 12.95 2.06
N ASN A 81 -8.30 12.82 3.17
CA ASN A 81 -7.20 13.68 3.59
C ASN A 81 -5.85 13.37 2.90
N HIS A 82 -5.78 12.28 2.14
CA HIS A 82 -4.61 11.88 1.36
C HIS A 82 -5.02 11.28 0.01
N PHE A 83 -4.06 11.03 -0.87
CA PHE A 83 -4.30 10.47 -2.20
C PHE A 83 -3.44 9.23 -2.44
N ASP A 84 -4.11 8.14 -2.76
CA ASP A 84 -3.57 6.85 -3.21
C ASP A 84 -4.68 6.06 -3.96
N GLU A 85 -4.40 4.80 -4.28
CA GLU A 85 -5.31 3.92 -5.00
C GLU A 85 -6.57 3.56 -4.20
N ASP A 86 -6.45 3.16 -2.93
CA ASP A 86 -7.60 2.80 -2.09
C ASP A 86 -8.51 4.02 -1.85
N GLY A 87 -7.90 5.17 -1.59
CA GLY A 87 -8.59 6.46 -1.45
C GLY A 87 -9.30 6.91 -2.72
N LEU A 88 -8.66 6.81 -3.89
CA LEU A 88 -9.28 7.14 -5.17
C LEU A 88 -10.47 6.23 -5.46
N VAL A 89 -10.31 4.90 -5.32
CA VAL A 89 -11.41 3.95 -5.53
C VAL A 89 -12.55 4.23 -4.57
N SER A 90 -12.25 4.51 -3.29
CA SER A 90 -13.23 4.83 -2.26
C SER A 90 -14.05 6.08 -2.59
N VAL A 91 -13.39 7.21 -2.88
CA VAL A 91 -14.06 8.46 -3.22
C VAL A 91 -14.85 8.31 -4.53
N PHE A 92 -14.25 7.71 -5.55
CA PHE A 92 -14.91 7.49 -6.83
C PHE A 92 -16.18 6.66 -6.67
N SER A 93 -16.14 5.60 -5.86
CA SER A 93 -17.28 4.70 -5.66
C SER A 93 -18.45 5.40 -4.98
N MET A 94 -18.19 6.31 -4.05
CA MET A 94 -19.24 7.14 -3.46
C MET A 94 -19.86 8.09 -4.49
N VAL A 95 -19.03 8.75 -5.31
CA VAL A 95 -19.50 9.76 -6.29
C VAL A 95 -20.16 9.12 -7.53
N ASN A 96 -19.78 7.91 -7.90
CA ASN A 96 -20.26 7.19 -9.10
C ASN A 96 -20.70 5.75 -8.76
N PRO A 97 -21.71 5.56 -7.88
CA PRO A 97 -22.03 4.26 -7.31
C PRO A 97 -22.48 3.23 -8.36
N ASP A 98 -23.26 3.64 -9.37
CA ASP A 98 -23.74 2.71 -10.40
C ASP A 98 -22.58 2.09 -11.21
N TYR A 99 -21.61 2.91 -11.63
CA TYR A 99 -20.43 2.41 -12.35
C TYR A 99 -19.57 1.54 -11.43
N ALA A 100 -19.34 2.02 -10.20
CA ALA A 100 -18.49 1.35 -9.24
C ALA A 100 -19.04 -0.04 -8.85
N LEU A 101 -20.33 -0.14 -8.53
CA LEU A 101 -20.99 -1.42 -8.23
C LEU A 101 -20.94 -2.39 -9.41
N GLY A 102 -21.04 -1.89 -10.64
CA GLY A 102 -20.87 -2.69 -11.85
C GLY A 102 -19.45 -3.24 -12.07
N ASN A 103 -18.44 -2.63 -11.42
CA ASN A 103 -17.02 -3.00 -11.54
C ASN A 103 -16.38 -3.32 -10.18
N LYS A 104 -17.20 -3.69 -9.18
CA LYS A 104 -16.80 -3.77 -7.76
C LYS A 104 -15.52 -4.59 -7.54
N GLU A 105 -15.51 -5.85 -7.99
CA GLU A 105 -14.39 -6.75 -7.71
C GLU A 105 -13.08 -6.26 -8.33
N PHE A 106 -13.15 -5.70 -9.55
CA PHE A 106 -11.98 -5.12 -10.23
C PHE A 106 -11.47 -3.89 -9.48
N LEU A 107 -12.35 -2.98 -9.07
CA LEU A 107 -11.97 -1.77 -8.34
C LEU A 107 -11.41 -2.09 -6.95
N ILE A 108 -11.96 -3.08 -6.25
CA ILE A 108 -11.39 -3.59 -4.99
C ILE A 108 -9.97 -4.12 -5.23
N ASP A 109 -9.74 -4.84 -6.34
CA ASP A 109 -8.41 -5.37 -6.63
C ASP A 109 -7.41 -4.27 -7.02
N VAL A 110 -7.87 -3.17 -7.63
CA VAL A 110 -7.04 -1.96 -7.86
C VAL A 110 -6.59 -1.35 -6.53
N ALA A 111 -7.52 -1.20 -5.57
CA ALA A 111 -7.21 -0.72 -4.23
C ALA A 111 -6.23 -1.66 -3.50
N ARG A 112 -6.47 -2.96 -3.55
CA ARG A 112 -5.59 -4.00 -2.98
C ARG A 112 -4.18 -3.95 -3.56
N ALA A 113 -4.07 -3.71 -4.87
CA ALA A 113 -2.79 -3.60 -5.55
C ALA A 113 -1.99 -2.39 -5.05
N GLY A 114 -2.63 -1.24 -4.81
CA GLY A 114 -1.96 -0.08 -4.22
C GLY A 114 -1.51 -0.32 -2.77
N ASP A 115 -2.45 -0.61 -1.88
CA ASP A 115 -2.21 -0.61 -0.43
C ASP A 115 -1.44 -1.83 0.05
N PHE A 116 -1.85 -3.01 -0.40
CA PHE A 116 -1.27 -4.28 0.06
C PHE A 116 -0.17 -4.79 -0.86
N SER A 117 0.05 -4.12 -2.00
CA SER A 117 0.88 -4.66 -3.08
C SER A 117 0.48 -6.10 -3.37
N ARG A 118 -0.83 -6.37 -3.48
CA ARG A 118 -1.38 -7.69 -3.81
C ARG A 118 -2.47 -7.53 -4.85
N PHE A 119 -2.57 -8.49 -5.75
CA PHE A 119 -3.57 -8.46 -6.81
C PHE A 119 -4.01 -9.87 -7.16
N GLU A 120 -5.22 -10.01 -7.67
CA GLU A 120 -5.75 -11.23 -8.29
C GLU A 120 -5.75 -11.10 -9.82
N ASP A 121 -6.07 -9.91 -10.33
CA ASP A 121 -6.05 -9.54 -11.74
C ASP A 121 -4.86 -8.61 -12.02
N ARG A 122 -4.02 -9.02 -12.97
CA ARG A 122 -2.85 -8.25 -13.39
C ARG A 122 -3.24 -6.91 -14.03
N GLU A 123 -4.41 -6.81 -14.64
CA GLU A 123 -4.93 -5.54 -15.15
C GLU A 123 -5.23 -4.56 -14.01
N ALA A 124 -5.67 -5.04 -12.85
CA ALA A 124 -5.89 -4.19 -11.68
C ALA A 124 -4.56 -3.60 -11.16
N ALA A 125 -3.50 -4.41 -11.13
CA ALA A 125 -2.14 -3.93 -10.82
C ALA A 125 -1.66 -2.85 -11.81
N ARG A 126 -1.94 -3.01 -13.11
CA ARG A 126 -1.62 -2.00 -14.13
C ARG A 126 -2.38 -0.69 -13.91
N VAL A 127 -3.67 -0.76 -13.55
CA VAL A 127 -4.46 0.42 -13.21
C VAL A 127 -3.94 1.09 -11.92
N SER A 128 -3.55 0.32 -10.92
CA SER A 128 -2.87 0.84 -9.73
C SER A 128 -1.60 1.62 -10.10
N TRP A 129 -0.73 1.09 -10.96
CA TRP A 129 0.46 1.85 -11.41
C TRP A 129 0.12 3.07 -12.26
N ILE A 130 -0.96 3.06 -13.04
CA ILE A 130 -1.44 4.27 -13.71
C ILE A 130 -1.76 5.34 -12.66
N ILE A 131 -2.51 5.00 -11.60
CA ILE A 131 -2.87 5.94 -10.52
C ILE A 131 -1.61 6.43 -9.80
N SER A 132 -0.72 5.53 -9.42
CA SER A 132 0.57 5.86 -8.80
C SER A 132 1.39 6.84 -9.65
N ALA A 133 1.46 6.62 -10.97
CA ALA A 133 2.20 7.48 -11.89
C ALA A 133 1.67 8.92 -11.96
N TRP A 134 0.40 9.17 -11.63
CA TRP A 134 -0.15 10.53 -11.57
C TRP A 134 0.43 11.34 -10.40
N THR A 135 0.91 10.67 -9.35
CA THR A 135 1.54 11.30 -8.18
C THR A 135 3.02 11.61 -8.37
N ASP A 136 3.61 11.10 -9.45
CA ASP A 136 5.03 11.26 -9.77
C ASP A 136 5.25 12.48 -10.69
N PRO A 137 6.00 13.52 -10.28
CA PRO A 137 6.21 14.73 -11.09
C PRO A 137 6.92 14.49 -12.42
N GLU A 138 7.63 13.37 -12.59
CA GLU A 138 8.34 13.02 -13.81
C GLU A 138 7.49 12.19 -14.78
N ARG A 139 6.51 11.42 -14.27
CA ARG A 139 5.64 10.54 -15.07
C ARG A 139 4.23 11.09 -15.28
N SER A 140 3.76 11.94 -14.37
CA SER A 140 2.39 12.42 -14.36
C SER A 140 2.07 13.25 -15.61
N PRO A 141 0.86 13.12 -16.16
CA PRO A 141 0.41 13.99 -17.25
C PRO A 141 0.06 15.41 -16.78
N LEU A 142 0.09 15.68 -15.46
CA LEU A 142 -0.15 17.01 -14.91
C LEU A 142 1.03 17.95 -15.15
N SER A 143 0.76 19.26 -15.17
CA SER A 143 1.84 20.27 -15.23
C SER A 143 2.75 20.15 -14.01
N ARG A 144 4.07 20.28 -14.21
CA ARG A 144 5.06 20.33 -13.12
C ARG A 144 4.76 21.42 -12.09
N GLU A 145 4.05 22.48 -12.49
CA GLU A 145 3.63 23.56 -11.58
C GLU A 145 2.69 23.05 -10.46
N VAL A 146 1.85 22.04 -10.75
CA VAL A 146 0.95 21.43 -9.75
C VAL A 146 1.75 20.85 -8.58
N PHE A 147 2.89 20.23 -8.88
CA PHE A 147 3.77 19.61 -7.88
C PHE A 147 4.59 20.61 -7.06
N GLY A 148 4.54 21.91 -7.41
CA GLY A 148 5.15 22.98 -6.63
C GLY A 148 4.24 23.59 -5.56
N GLY A 149 2.95 23.21 -5.52
CA GLY A 149 1.97 23.68 -4.54
C GLY A 149 2.08 22.99 -3.17
N THR A 150 1.12 23.25 -2.29
CA THR A 150 1.01 22.50 -1.03
C THR A 150 0.55 21.06 -1.27
N TYR A 151 0.74 20.20 -0.28
CA TYR A 151 0.26 18.81 -0.35
C TYR A 151 -1.27 18.75 -0.51
N GLU A 152 -1.99 19.66 0.16
CA GLU A 152 -3.44 19.76 0.09
C GLU A 152 -3.93 20.22 -1.29
N GLU A 153 -3.24 21.17 -1.92
CA GLU A 153 -3.53 21.62 -3.29
C GLU A 153 -3.25 20.52 -4.32
N LEU A 154 -2.13 19.79 -4.16
CA LEU A 154 -1.81 18.63 -5.01
C LEU A 154 -2.89 17.55 -4.91
N ASN A 155 -3.30 17.17 -3.70
CA ASN A 155 -4.33 16.16 -3.49
C ASN A 155 -5.66 16.57 -4.13
N GLN A 156 -6.07 17.83 -4.01
CA GLN A 156 -7.26 18.35 -4.68
C GLN A 156 -7.19 18.11 -6.19
N VAL A 157 -6.11 18.55 -6.84
CA VAL A 157 -5.95 18.41 -8.29
C VAL A 157 -5.93 16.93 -8.70
N LEU A 158 -5.24 16.08 -7.94
CA LEU A 158 -5.20 14.64 -8.19
C LEU A 158 -6.62 14.04 -8.17
N TYR A 159 -7.41 14.27 -7.12
CA TYR A 159 -8.78 13.77 -7.05
C TYR A 159 -9.68 14.35 -8.14
N GLU A 160 -9.68 15.67 -8.33
CA GLU A 160 -10.53 16.33 -9.33
C GLU A 160 -10.28 15.79 -10.74
N GLU A 161 -9.03 15.45 -11.06
CA GLU A 161 -8.68 14.94 -12.37
C GLU A 161 -8.88 13.43 -12.50
N THR A 162 -8.54 12.64 -11.48
CA THR A 162 -8.56 11.18 -11.54
C THR A 162 -9.95 10.60 -11.31
N ILE A 163 -10.82 11.20 -10.49
CA ILE A 163 -12.23 10.77 -10.35
C ILE A 163 -12.94 10.76 -11.71
N LYS A 164 -12.70 11.79 -12.53
CA LYS A 164 -13.28 11.91 -13.89
C LYS A 164 -12.71 10.89 -14.87
N ARG A 165 -11.52 10.33 -14.58
CA ARG A 165 -10.74 9.51 -15.51
C ARG A 165 -10.65 8.04 -15.13
N LEU A 166 -10.99 7.68 -13.89
CA LEU A 166 -10.91 6.28 -13.44
C LEU A 166 -11.64 5.31 -14.39
N PRO A 167 -12.84 5.60 -14.93
CA PRO A 167 -13.45 4.73 -15.94
C PRO A 167 -12.59 4.52 -17.19
N ASN A 168 -11.89 5.56 -17.66
CA ASN A 168 -10.96 5.42 -18.77
C ASN A 168 -9.69 4.65 -18.38
N PHE A 169 -9.22 4.73 -17.13
CA PHE A 169 -8.11 3.90 -16.67
C PHE A 169 -8.50 2.42 -16.69
N VAL A 170 -9.70 2.09 -16.21
CA VAL A 170 -10.26 0.73 -16.22
C VAL A 170 -10.47 0.23 -17.66
N GLU A 171 -11.15 0.99 -18.51
CA GLU A 171 -11.55 0.53 -19.85
C GLU A 171 -10.43 0.60 -20.89
N LYS A 172 -9.48 1.52 -20.72
CA LYS A 172 -8.46 1.86 -21.72
C LYS A 172 -7.05 1.87 -21.13
N GLY A 173 -6.84 1.26 -19.97
CA GLY A 173 -5.55 1.18 -19.28
C GLY A 173 -4.42 0.65 -20.17
N GLN A 174 -4.75 -0.27 -21.09
CA GLN A 174 -3.81 -0.77 -22.10
C GLN A 174 -3.20 0.33 -23.00
N ASN A 175 -3.95 1.38 -23.31
CA ASN A 175 -3.44 2.52 -24.09
C ASN A 175 -2.50 3.43 -23.29
N LEU A 176 -2.50 3.28 -21.97
CA LEU A 176 -1.66 4.02 -21.03
C LEU A 176 -0.40 3.22 -20.63
N TYR A 177 0.04 2.28 -21.49
CA TYR A 177 1.18 1.39 -21.22
C TYR A 177 2.47 2.10 -20.82
N HIS A 178 2.73 3.30 -21.33
CA HIS A 178 3.87 4.12 -20.93
C HIS A 178 3.89 4.46 -19.42
N LEU A 179 2.76 4.35 -18.73
CA LEU A 179 2.63 4.57 -17.29
C LEU A 179 2.80 3.30 -16.46
N TRP A 180 2.73 2.09 -17.02
CA TRP A 180 2.77 0.84 -16.23
C TRP A 180 3.71 -0.24 -16.77
N GLN A 181 4.19 -0.12 -18.02
CA GLN A 181 4.95 -1.19 -18.68
C GLN A 181 6.25 -1.54 -17.94
N ASP A 182 6.92 -0.57 -17.35
CA ASP A 182 8.20 -0.80 -16.68
C ASP A 182 7.97 -1.58 -15.38
N ASP A 183 6.97 -1.18 -14.60
CA ASP A 183 6.51 -1.90 -13.41
C ASP A 183 6.04 -3.34 -13.75
N ASP A 184 5.31 -3.52 -14.85
CA ASP A 184 4.82 -4.82 -15.29
C ASP A 184 5.93 -5.76 -15.81
N ARG A 185 6.95 -5.21 -16.49
CA ARG A 185 8.16 -5.96 -16.82
C ARG A 185 8.93 -6.34 -15.57
N PHE A 186 9.05 -5.43 -14.61
CA PHE A 186 9.72 -5.69 -13.33
C PHE A 186 8.99 -6.79 -12.53
N LEU A 187 7.65 -6.78 -12.56
CA LEU A 187 6.81 -7.81 -11.98
C LEU A 187 7.09 -9.17 -12.65
N THR A 188 7.00 -9.23 -13.97
CA THR A 188 7.27 -10.45 -14.75
C THR A 188 8.66 -11.02 -14.44
N ALA A 189 9.68 -10.17 -14.44
CA ALA A 189 11.05 -10.58 -14.16
C ALA A 189 11.20 -11.14 -12.73
N THR A 190 10.49 -10.56 -11.76
CA THR A 190 10.48 -11.06 -10.37
C THR A 190 9.78 -12.41 -10.27
N GLU A 191 8.62 -12.57 -10.90
CA GLU A 191 7.86 -13.83 -10.94
C GLU A 191 8.67 -14.95 -11.61
N ASP A 192 9.32 -14.67 -12.73
CA ASP A 192 10.21 -15.61 -13.42
C ASP A 192 11.43 -16.00 -12.56
N ALA A 193 11.97 -15.04 -11.80
CA ALA A 193 13.06 -15.31 -10.87
C ALA A 193 12.63 -16.20 -9.69
N ILE A 194 11.41 -16.03 -9.19
CA ILE A 194 10.81 -16.95 -8.19
C ILE A 194 10.61 -18.34 -8.81
N ALA A 195 9.99 -18.42 -9.98
CA ALA A 195 9.67 -19.68 -10.64
C ALA A 195 10.92 -20.51 -11.00
N SER A 196 12.02 -19.83 -11.32
CA SER A 196 13.32 -20.47 -11.63
C SER A 196 14.18 -20.76 -10.40
N GLY A 197 13.75 -20.35 -9.19
CA GLY A 197 14.50 -20.51 -7.94
C GLY A 197 15.68 -19.56 -7.78
N LEU A 198 15.74 -18.48 -8.56
CA LEU A 198 16.69 -17.38 -8.38
C LEU A 198 16.29 -16.46 -7.22
N ILE A 199 15.00 -16.39 -6.93
CA ILE A 199 14.45 -15.87 -5.69
C ILE A 199 13.78 -17.04 -4.97
N THR A 200 14.15 -17.29 -3.73
CA THR A 200 13.50 -18.30 -2.88
C THR A 200 12.91 -17.65 -1.65
N ILE A 201 11.74 -18.12 -1.21
CA ILE A 201 11.05 -17.62 -0.03
C ILE A 201 10.96 -18.74 1.01
N GLU A 202 11.56 -18.51 2.17
CA GLU A 202 11.42 -19.36 3.35
C GLU A 202 10.43 -18.71 4.31
N GLU A 203 9.41 -19.44 4.76
CA GLU A 203 8.43 -18.93 5.72
C GLU A 203 8.58 -19.58 7.09
N ASP A 204 8.49 -18.76 8.13
CA ASP A 204 8.34 -19.16 9.52
C ASP A 204 7.00 -18.64 10.04
N PRO A 205 5.97 -19.50 10.12
CA PRO A 205 4.65 -19.12 10.59
C PRO A 205 4.61 -18.68 12.06
N ASP A 206 5.46 -19.24 12.92
CA ASP A 206 5.47 -18.95 14.37
C ASP A 206 6.02 -17.54 14.63
N LEU A 207 6.87 -17.04 13.73
CA LEU A 207 7.41 -15.68 13.76
C LEU A 207 6.73 -14.73 12.77
N ASP A 208 5.71 -15.17 12.03
CA ASP A 208 5.09 -14.42 10.94
C ASP A 208 6.13 -13.79 9.99
N LEU A 209 7.18 -14.55 9.66
CA LEU A 209 8.37 -14.08 8.95
C LEU A 209 8.56 -14.82 7.62
N ALA A 210 8.61 -14.09 6.52
CA ALA A 210 9.12 -14.56 5.24
C ALA A 210 10.54 -14.04 5.03
N ILE A 211 11.47 -14.93 4.70
CA ILE A 211 12.84 -14.61 4.32
C ILE A 211 12.98 -14.83 2.80
N VAL A 212 13.17 -13.73 2.08
CA VAL A 212 13.34 -13.69 0.64
C VAL A 212 14.84 -13.67 0.32
N HIS A 213 15.36 -14.76 -0.22
CA HIS A 213 16.74 -14.87 -0.67
C HIS A 213 16.83 -14.63 -2.17
N ILE A 214 17.59 -13.62 -2.58
CA ILE A 214 17.84 -13.27 -3.98
C ILE A 214 19.27 -13.67 -4.32
N ALA A 215 19.41 -14.66 -5.21
CA ALA A 215 20.71 -15.14 -5.67
C ALA A 215 21.53 -14.04 -6.36
N ASP A 216 22.85 -14.19 -6.40
CA ASP A 216 23.75 -13.19 -7.02
C ASP A 216 23.45 -12.93 -8.49
N GLN A 217 23.04 -13.98 -9.20
CA GLN A 217 22.58 -13.97 -10.58
C GLN A 217 21.06 -13.75 -10.72
N GLY A 218 20.34 -13.69 -9.60
CA GLY A 218 18.90 -13.42 -9.51
C GLY A 218 18.59 -11.93 -9.36
N VAL A 219 19.60 -11.06 -9.36
CA VAL A 219 19.40 -9.61 -9.40
C VAL A 219 18.71 -9.27 -10.70
N ILE A 220 17.53 -8.69 -10.58
CA ILE A 220 16.80 -8.18 -11.73
C ILE A 220 17.63 -7.05 -12.33
N ASP A 221 17.74 -7.07 -13.65
CA ASP A 221 18.47 -6.07 -14.43
C ASP A 221 18.18 -4.66 -13.88
N PRO A 222 19.20 -3.89 -13.47
CA PRO A 222 19.00 -2.52 -13.01
C PRO A 222 18.23 -1.65 -14.02
N GLU A 223 18.28 -1.95 -15.33
CA GLU A 223 17.48 -1.27 -16.35
C GLU A 223 15.97 -1.60 -16.28
N LEU A 224 15.59 -2.66 -15.57
CA LEU A 224 14.20 -3.04 -15.30
C LEU A 224 13.68 -2.49 -13.97
N VAL A 225 14.55 -1.98 -13.11
CA VAL A 225 14.15 -1.37 -11.84
C VAL A 225 13.54 -0.01 -12.15
N PRO A 226 12.26 0.24 -11.80
CA PRO A 226 11.68 1.54 -12.04
C PRO A 226 12.36 2.62 -11.19
N ASP A 227 12.58 3.80 -11.78
CA ASP A 227 13.29 4.93 -11.13
C ASP A 227 12.59 5.44 -9.85
N HIS A 228 11.32 5.08 -9.64
CA HIS A 228 10.54 5.41 -8.43
C HIS A 228 10.72 4.43 -7.26
N GLY A 229 11.57 3.41 -7.37
CA GLY A 229 11.87 2.45 -6.30
C GLY A 229 12.64 3.06 -5.11
N LYS A 230 11.92 3.45 -4.05
CA LYS A 230 12.50 4.16 -2.88
C LYS A 230 13.15 3.25 -1.83
N SER A 231 12.63 2.04 -1.60
CA SER A 231 13.19 1.05 -0.65
C SER A 231 14.17 0.08 -1.28
N LEU A 232 14.97 -0.63 -0.47
CA LEU A 232 15.86 -1.67 -0.99
C LEU A 232 15.06 -2.77 -1.70
N VAL A 233 13.96 -3.23 -1.08
CA VAL A 233 13.08 -4.25 -1.68
C VAL A 233 12.64 -3.86 -3.09
N SER A 234 12.12 -2.64 -3.25
CA SER A 234 11.60 -2.11 -4.53
C SER A 234 12.68 -1.86 -5.58
N ARG A 235 13.97 -1.95 -5.20
CA ARG A 235 15.10 -1.90 -6.14
C ARG A 235 15.67 -3.26 -6.49
N LEU A 236 15.25 -4.32 -5.79
CA LEU A 236 15.76 -5.68 -6.00
C LEU A 236 14.70 -6.62 -6.58
N CYS A 237 13.43 -6.41 -6.23
CA CYS A 237 12.30 -7.22 -6.65
C CYS A 237 10.99 -6.41 -6.59
N GLN A 238 9.98 -6.82 -7.37
CA GLN A 238 8.63 -6.25 -7.28
C GLN A 238 7.94 -6.72 -6.00
N PRO A 239 7.52 -5.82 -5.08
CA PRO A 239 6.77 -6.22 -3.88
C PRO A 239 5.52 -7.03 -4.19
N MET A 240 4.81 -6.74 -5.30
CA MET A 240 3.60 -7.49 -5.65
C MET A 240 3.86 -8.97 -5.92
N ALA A 241 4.99 -9.32 -6.55
CA ALA A 241 5.37 -10.72 -6.74
C ALA A 241 5.67 -11.40 -5.40
N ILE A 242 6.38 -10.72 -4.51
CA ILE A 242 6.74 -11.27 -3.19
C ILE A 242 5.48 -11.49 -2.35
N HIS A 243 4.62 -10.49 -2.24
CA HIS A 243 3.43 -10.53 -1.40
C HIS A 243 2.35 -11.50 -1.92
N ASN A 244 2.29 -11.75 -3.24
CA ASN A 244 1.45 -12.80 -3.79
C ASN A 244 2.05 -14.22 -3.61
N ALA A 245 3.36 -14.32 -3.39
CA ALA A 245 4.07 -15.59 -3.20
C ALA A 245 4.27 -16.00 -1.73
N CYS A 246 3.90 -15.14 -0.76
CA CYS A 246 4.02 -15.42 0.67
C CYS A 246 2.81 -14.94 1.47
N GLU A 247 2.49 -15.65 2.55
CA GLU A 247 1.39 -15.34 3.46
C GLU A 247 1.85 -14.56 4.70
N ARG A 248 3.16 -14.42 4.91
CA ARG A 248 3.71 -13.74 6.10
C ARG A 248 3.67 -12.22 5.96
N TYR A 249 3.60 -11.53 7.11
CA TYR A 249 3.52 -10.07 7.17
C TYR A 249 4.80 -9.36 7.59
N ARG A 250 5.80 -10.09 8.08
CA ARG A 250 7.17 -9.59 8.27
C ARG A 250 8.02 -10.15 7.14
N VAL A 251 8.65 -9.29 6.35
CA VAL A 251 9.41 -9.70 5.17
C VAL A 251 10.85 -9.24 5.32
N LEU A 252 11.77 -10.20 5.39
CA LEU A 252 13.21 -9.99 5.34
C LEU A 252 13.71 -10.25 3.92
N VAL A 253 14.11 -9.20 3.21
CA VAL A 253 14.70 -9.30 1.87
C VAL A 253 16.22 -9.33 1.98
N MET A 254 16.84 -10.31 1.33
CA MET A 254 18.27 -10.56 1.42
C MET A 254 18.89 -10.74 0.03
N HIS A 255 19.90 -9.93 -0.24
CA HIS A 255 20.70 -10.06 -1.46
C HIS A 255 22.17 -9.72 -1.19
N LYS A 256 23.07 -10.68 -1.42
CA LYS A 256 24.48 -10.58 -1.00
C LYS A 256 24.57 -10.23 0.48
N ARG A 257 24.98 -9.01 0.81
CA ARG A 257 25.13 -8.49 2.18
C ARG A 257 24.25 -7.27 2.43
N ARG A 258 23.18 -7.15 1.63
CA ARG A 258 22.19 -6.08 1.71
C ARG A 258 20.90 -6.71 2.21
N TYR A 259 20.41 -6.20 3.34
CA TYR A 259 19.21 -6.72 3.97
C TYR A 259 18.27 -5.58 4.32
N GLU A 260 16.97 -5.85 4.23
CA GLU A 260 15.91 -4.97 4.68
C GLU A 260 14.81 -5.84 5.27
N LEU A 261 14.45 -5.58 6.52
CA LEU A 261 13.29 -6.19 7.16
C LEU A 261 12.18 -5.14 7.23
N TYR A 262 11.00 -5.47 6.73
CA TYR A 262 9.84 -4.59 6.79
C TYR A 262 8.57 -5.32 7.21
N TYR A 263 7.66 -4.56 7.82
CA TYR A 263 6.30 -4.96 8.07
C TYR A 263 5.43 -4.58 6.88
N ARG A 264 4.64 -5.51 6.34
CA ARG A 264 3.66 -5.21 5.30
C ARG A 264 2.58 -4.24 5.81
N TYR A 265 1.96 -3.48 4.90
CA TYR A 265 1.01 -2.41 5.24
C TYR A 265 -0.19 -2.93 6.05
N GLU A 266 -0.63 -4.16 5.78
CA GLU A 266 -1.72 -4.86 6.47
C GLU A 266 -1.56 -4.84 7.99
N THR A 267 -0.32 -4.90 8.50
CA THR A 267 -0.04 -4.89 9.94
C THR A 267 -0.17 -3.51 10.59
N TRP A 268 -0.33 -2.46 9.79
CA TRP A 268 -0.57 -1.11 10.27
C TRP A 268 -2.06 -0.83 10.42
N VAL A 269 -2.87 -1.25 9.45
CA VAL A 269 -4.30 -0.94 9.36
C VAL A 269 -5.15 -1.79 10.32
N ASP A 270 -6.42 -1.41 10.47
CA ASP A 270 -7.47 -2.18 11.14
C ASP A 270 -7.89 -3.37 10.25
N PHE A 271 -6.98 -4.34 10.11
CA PHE A 271 -7.15 -5.55 9.31
C PHE A 271 -8.09 -6.53 10.04
N VAL A 272 -9.18 -6.95 9.39
CA VAL A 272 -10.28 -7.70 10.03
C VAL A 272 -10.47 -9.12 9.50
N SER A 273 -9.95 -9.45 8.32
CA SER A 273 -10.11 -10.79 7.74
C SER A 273 -9.32 -11.87 8.50
N SER A 274 -8.26 -11.50 9.22
CA SER A 274 -7.53 -12.40 10.10
C SER A 274 -6.84 -11.67 11.25
N ALA A 275 -6.54 -12.40 12.33
CA ALA A 275 -5.75 -11.87 13.43
C ALA A 275 -4.27 -11.83 13.04
N LEU A 276 -3.69 -10.63 13.05
CA LEU A 276 -2.26 -10.43 12.76
C LEU A 276 -1.41 -10.50 14.04
N MET A 277 -0.17 -10.96 13.91
CA MET A 277 0.79 -10.83 15.00
C MET A 277 1.12 -9.35 15.23
N PRO A 278 1.21 -8.88 16.49
CA PRO A 278 1.60 -7.51 16.77
C PRO A 278 2.97 -7.17 16.18
N ARG A 279 3.15 -5.93 15.74
CA ARG A 279 4.46 -5.44 15.33
C ARG A 279 5.41 -5.40 16.53
N VAL A 280 6.64 -5.86 16.33
CA VAL A 280 7.71 -5.84 17.33
C VAL A 280 8.54 -4.57 17.14
N ASP A 281 8.91 -3.91 18.25
CA ASP A 281 9.87 -2.80 18.20
C ASP A 281 11.29 -3.34 17.94
N LEU A 282 11.81 -3.08 16.75
CA LEU A 282 13.12 -3.58 16.31
C LEU A 282 14.29 -2.67 16.74
N SER A 283 14.06 -1.70 17.64
CA SER A 283 15.11 -0.77 18.11
C SER A 283 16.27 -1.50 18.81
N ASN A 284 15.96 -2.50 19.64
CA ASN A 284 16.99 -3.30 20.31
C ASN A 284 17.79 -4.15 19.32
N LEU A 285 17.13 -4.74 18.33
CA LEU A 285 17.77 -5.45 17.22
C LEU A 285 18.72 -4.51 16.46
N ALA A 286 18.25 -3.31 16.09
CA ALA A 286 19.07 -2.30 15.42
C ALA A 286 20.32 -1.94 16.24
N ALA A 287 20.16 -1.74 17.55
CA ALA A 287 21.28 -1.45 18.46
C ALA A 287 22.29 -2.60 18.51
N GLY A 288 21.83 -3.84 18.68
CA GLY A 288 22.71 -5.02 18.72
C GLY A 288 23.44 -5.27 17.39
N LEU A 289 22.77 -5.04 16.25
CA LEU A 289 23.41 -5.09 14.95
C LEU A 289 24.50 -4.01 14.81
N ASN A 290 24.24 -2.78 15.29
CA ASN A 290 25.19 -1.67 15.21
C ASN A 290 26.50 -1.91 15.99
N GLU A 291 26.48 -2.72 17.04
CA GLU A 291 27.69 -3.13 17.76
C GLU A 291 28.60 -4.05 16.93
N ARG A 292 28.02 -4.74 15.94
CA ARG A 292 28.69 -5.70 15.06
C ARG A 292 29.04 -5.11 13.68
N GLU A 293 28.58 -3.90 13.39
CA GLU A 293 28.82 -3.19 12.13
C GLU A 293 29.93 -2.14 12.26
N SER A 294 30.92 -2.20 11.37
CA SER A 294 32.06 -1.28 11.34
C SER A 294 31.83 -0.05 10.46
N ARG A 295 30.97 -0.17 9.44
CA ARG A 295 30.81 0.87 8.39
C ARG A 295 29.43 1.49 8.30
N LEU A 296 28.40 0.68 8.53
CA LEU A 296 27.02 1.10 8.34
C LEU A 296 26.29 1.17 9.68
N ARG A 297 25.12 1.82 9.66
CA ARG A 297 24.25 1.92 10.82
C ARG A 297 22.86 1.43 10.47
N TRP A 298 22.37 0.46 11.22
CA TRP A 298 21.00 -0.01 11.18
C TRP A 298 20.09 0.99 11.89
N ARG A 299 18.96 1.29 11.27
CA ARG A 299 17.90 2.13 11.81
C ARG A 299 16.57 1.42 11.66
N PHE A 300 15.85 1.31 12.76
CA PHE A 300 14.41 1.04 12.74
C PHE A 300 13.67 2.38 12.72
N ASN A 301 12.73 2.56 11.78
CA ASN A 301 11.99 3.82 11.66
C ASN A 301 10.88 3.98 12.72
N GLY A 302 10.42 2.88 13.32
CA GLY A 302 9.46 2.88 14.42
C GLY A 302 8.28 1.95 14.18
N VAL A 303 7.65 1.49 15.27
CA VAL A 303 6.54 0.53 15.23
C VAL A 303 5.26 1.13 14.64
N GLY A 304 5.03 2.43 14.85
CA GLY A 304 3.85 3.16 14.39
C GLY A 304 3.96 3.73 12.98
N GLU A 305 5.11 3.58 12.31
CA GLU A 305 5.30 4.01 10.93
C GLU A 305 4.43 3.18 9.99
N ILE A 306 3.82 3.80 8.96
CA ILE A 306 2.91 3.14 8.01
C ILE A 306 3.50 1.82 7.51
N ILE A 307 4.75 1.90 7.01
CA ILE A 307 5.59 0.73 6.75
C ILE A 307 6.79 0.78 7.70
N GLY A 308 6.72 -0.02 8.78
CA GLY A 308 7.84 -0.18 9.70
C GLY A 308 8.99 -0.92 9.02
N ARG A 309 10.21 -0.38 9.07
CA ARG A 309 11.40 -0.87 8.37
C ARG A 309 12.63 -0.82 9.27
N LEU A 310 13.41 -1.88 9.21
CA LEU A 310 14.79 -1.96 9.66
C LEU A 310 15.70 -2.01 8.43
N SER A 311 16.48 -0.96 8.22
CA SER A 311 17.35 -0.81 7.06
C SER A 311 18.63 -0.04 7.41
N PHE A 312 19.58 0.00 6.47
CA PHE A 312 20.80 0.79 6.61
C PHE A 312 20.55 2.29 6.39
N GLU A 313 21.02 3.10 7.33
CA GLU A 313 21.05 4.55 7.20
C GLU A 313 22.04 4.99 6.10
N GLY A 314 21.56 5.78 5.14
CA GLY A 314 22.40 6.35 4.08
C GLY A 314 22.87 5.37 2.99
N ALA A 315 22.43 4.11 3.00
CA ALA A 315 22.76 3.13 1.97
C ALA A 315 21.91 3.35 0.70
N THR A 316 22.25 4.38 -0.08
CA THR A 316 21.69 4.59 -1.43
C THR A 316 22.57 4.01 -2.54
N GLY A 317 23.80 3.59 -2.22
CA GLY A 317 24.77 3.04 -3.17
C GLY A 317 24.82 1.52 -3.24
N ILE A 318 25.29 0.99 -4.38
CA ILE A 318 25.44 -0.44 -4.67
C ILE A 318 26.49 -1.12 -3.77
N ASP A 319 27.42 -0.36 -3.18
CA ASP A 319 28.57 -0.87 -2.41
C ASP A 319 28.38 -0.91 -0.88
N ALA A 320 27.19 -0.54 -0.37
CA ALA A 320 26.91 -0.60 1.07
C ALA A 320 26.39 -1.99 1.46
N GLY A 321 27.20 -2.79 2.16
CA GLY A 321 26.81 -4.09 2.70
C GLY A 321 27.20 -4.29 4.16
N SER A 322 26.41 -5.10 4.86
CA SER A 322 26.60 -5.53 6.25
C SER A 322 27.93 -6.24 6.48
N ASP A 323 28.48 -6.14 7.69
CA ASP A 323 29.57 -6.97 8.20
C ASP A 323 29.10 -8.36 8.71
N LEU A 324 27.79 -8.62 8.75
CA LEU A 324 27.23 -9.94 8.99
C LEU A 324 26.98 -10.70 7.67
N SER A 325 27.27 -12.00 7.66
CA SER A 325 26.84 -12.89 6.58
C SER A 325 25.32 -13.05 6.56
N PRO A 326 24.73 -13.52 5.44
CA PRO A 326 23.29 -13.75 5.36
C PRO A 326 22.78 -14.65 6.48
N ALA A 327 23.44 -15.78 6.71
CA ALA A 327 23.04 -16.73 7.75
C ALA A 327 23.09 -16.09 9.15
N GLU A 328 24.16 -15.36 9.47
CA GLU A 328 24.28 -14.67 10.76
C GLU A 328 23.19 -13.60 10.94
N PHE A 329 22.86 -12.84 9.90
CA PHE A 329 21.83 -11.81 9.96
C PHE A 329 20.44 -12.40 10.15
N ALA A 330 20.09 -13.41 9.35
CA ALA A 330 18.81 -14.10 9.45
C ALA A 330 18.61 -14.71 10.83
N GLU A 331 19.63 -15.38 11.38
CA GLU A 331 19.56 -15.95 12.72
C GLU A 331 19.38 -14.87 13.79
N THR A 332 20.12 -13.77 13.72
CA THR A 332 19.97 -12.65 14.67
C THR A 332 18.57 -12.02 14.62
N VAL A 333 17.94 -11.94 13.43
CA VAL A 333 16.54 -11.51 13.28
C VAL A 333 15.60 -12.50 13.97
N ARG A 334 15.77 -13.81 13.72
CA ARG A 334 14.94 -14.86 14.32
C ARG A 334 15.03 -14.84 15.84
N GLU A 335 16.23 -14.84 16.39
CA GLU A 335 16.49 -14.75 17.83
C GLU A 335 15.80 -13.52 18.45
N SER A 336 15.95 -12.35 17.83
CA SER A 336 15.33 -11.12 18.34
C SER A 336 13.80 -11.15 18.32
N LEU A 337 13.18 -11.74 17.30
CA LEU A 337 11.73 -11.91 17.24
C LEU A 337 11.23 -12.90 18.30
N ILE A 338 11.97 -13.99 18.54
CA ILE A 338 11.67 -14.96 19.60
C ILE A 338 11.76 -14.31 20.98
N GLU A 339 12.84 -13.56 21.27
CA GLU A 339 13.02 -12.88 22.56
C GLU A 339 11.91 -11.86 22.84
N SER A 340 11.48 -11.15 21.80
CA SER A 340 10.40 -10.17 21.87
C SER A 340 9.02 -10.82 22.07
N ALA A 341 8.82 -12.04 21.58
CA ALA A 341 7.58 -12.79 21.83
C ALA A 341 7.46 -13.29 23.29
N VAL A 342 8.58 -13.39 24.02
CA VAL A 342 8.62 -13.84 25.42
C VAL A 342 8.51 -12.68 26.42
N THR A 343 8.68 -11.44 25.96
CA THR A 343 8.67 -10.24 26.80
C THR A 343 7.47 -9.35 26.41
N PRO A 344 6.33 -9.42 27.15
CA PRO A 344 5.10 -8.70 26.80
C PRO A 344 5.20 -7.19 26.91
#